data_AF-A0A3A8KNJ2-F1
#
_entry.id   AF-A0A3A8KNJ2-F1
#
_cell.length_a   1.000
_cell.length_b   1.000
_cell.length_c   1.000
_cell.angle_alpha   90.00
_cell.angle_beta   90.00
_cell.angle_gamma   90.00
#
_symmetry.space_group_name_H-M   'P 1'
#
loop_
_entity.id
_entity.type
_entity.pdbx_description
1 polymer ?
#
loop_
_entity_poly.entity_id
_entity_poly.type
_entity_poly.pdbx_seq_one_letter_code
_entity_poly.pdbx_strand_id
1 'polypeptide(L)'
;MSEEITLFMWKWQHVFRVCFRSAGEKLFQQLAPSLFRSTLLVGVRRPGEKAEHPVCIDPEGGPWELGLFEGLGHEIEESSARFLKNNENIAFGSDEANTEWPARVRAGALRAAIESRMKAYDAREHTVSFCGMPSPVGSYDVVPVLHLDAAALARTSLLHRSEVPHRGQGLTRGLSEAAAWALIAEATRELSRPAPGHNARECFKRNSRDILYEAARNFMAAAEWVGDRVDAVGQLFDACNQISAMRYEGSIGLGRMVLARPGHPAVREALRLRKPVPLGQSRWARKILQMASDDISVLCDGRELYGLGSIGSDSCVGYDPGREDLFVVAFRDHHRWTLWHANQRLMQVTDGVPELAREPISQEEFTRNLRRVFKNAPDLKPDEIWRTIALAGGQKHGALIIISSLAAQEAERLANQATPVKPTLLGHDIVQRVTAIDGAVLLDLHGVCHAIGVILDGLASLDGTPARGARYNSAIRYVETRTSSAPVMAVVLSEDATLDVIPMLRPQIPRRLIQDVLAQGRELAAAPHPDRIGLWLRQLSSLRFYLNANECLEANALVEHFHKQTTAWGQIWLELEPFAPDPEMDDSYFC
;
A
#
# COMPACT_ATOMS: atom_id res chain seq x y z
N MET A 1 23.35 0.69 34.56
CA MET A 1 22.67 -0.57 34.89
C MET A 1 21.70 -0.80 33.75
N SER A 2 21.91 -1.84 32.93
CA SER A 2 20.93 -2.26 31.93
C SER A 2 19.61 -2.53 32.65
N GLU A 3 18.49 -1.92 32.22
CA GLU A 3 17.18 -2.34 32.74
C GLU A 3 17.05 -3.84 32.50
N GLU A 4 16.90 -4.59 33.59
CA GLU A 4 16.63 -6.02 33.57
C GLU A 4 15.25 -6.19 32.90
N ILE A 5 15.22 -6.86 31.75
CA ILE A 5 13.98 -7.27 31.07
C ILE A 5 13.19 -8.09 32.11
N THR A 6 12.06 -7.56 32.59
CA THR A 6 11.28 -8.21 33.65
C THR A 6 10.43 -9.34 33.05
N LEU A 7 9.78 -9.09 31.92
CA LEU A 7 9.03 -10.06 31.13
C LEU A 7 9.95 -10.80 30.15
N PHE A 8 10.91 -11.51 30.71
CA PHE A 8 11.88 -12.30 29.95
C PHE A 8 11.26 -13.58 29.38
N MET A 9 11.27 -13.69 28.05
CA MET A 9 10.92 -14.87 27.28
C MET A 9 12.16 -15.62 26.79
N TRP A 10 13.10 -14.90 26.15
CA TRP A 10 14.40 -15.44 25.73
C TRP A 10 15.45 -14.35 25.50
N LYS A 11 16.73 -14.76 25.46
CA LYS A 11 17.90 -13.86 25.41
C LYS A 11 17.85 -12.78 24.30
N TRP A 12 17.27 -13.08 23.15
CA TRP A 12 17.35 -12.25 21.94
C TRP A 12 16.01 -11.61 21.56
N GLN A 13 15.02 -11.60 22.46
CA GLN A 13 13.68 -11.08 22.16
C GLN A 13 13.70 -9.63 21.67
N HIS A 14 14.50 -8.78 22.32
CA HIS A 14 14.64 -7.38 21.97
C HIS A 14 15.21 -7.19 20.54
N VAL A 15 16.20 -8.00 20.14
CA VAL A 15 16.76 -7.95 18.78
C VAL A 15 15.72 -8.39 17.76
N PHE A 16 15.02 -9.49 18.04
CA PHE A 16 13.94 -9.98 17.18
C PHE A 16 12.87 -8.91 16.98
N ARG A 17 12.40 -8.28 18.08
CA ARG A 17 11.41 -7.20 18.06
C ARG A 17 11.85 -6.04 17.19
N VAL A 18 13.09 -5.58 17.35
CA VAL A 18 13.65 -4.47 16.55
C VAL A 18 13.67 -4.82 15.06
N CYS A 19 14.11 -6.02 14.71
CA CYS A 19 14.11 -6.47 13.31
C CYS A 19 12.70 -6.59 12.74
N PHE A 20 11.76 -7.16 13.50
CA PHE A 20 10.35 -7.29 13.08
C PHE A 20 9.71 -5.92 12.84
N ARG A 21 9.92 -4.98 13.76
CA ARG A 21 9.46 -3.60 13.63
C ARG A 21 10.06 -2.92 12.40
N SER A 22 11.37 -3.06 12.19
CA SER A 22 12.06 -2.49 11.02
C SER A 22 11.58 -3.09 9.69
N ALA A 23 11.32 -4.39 9.65
CA ALA A 23 10.76 -5.05 8.47
C ALA A 23 9.35 -4.51 8.14
N GLY A 24 8.51 -4.31 9.16
CA GLY A 24 7.20 -3.67 9.01
C GLY A 24 7.29 -2.25 8.48
N GLU A 25 8.14 -1.41 9.05
CA GLU A 25 8.34 -0.04 8.54
C GLU A 25 8.75 -0.02 7.08
N LYS A 26 9.78 -0.79 6.71
CA LYS A 26 10.29 -0.84 5.33
C LYS A 26 9.23 -1.34 4.35
N LEU A 27 8.39 -2.29 4.77
CA LEU A 27 7.32 -2.83 3.96
C LEU A 27 6.23 -1.78 3.69
N PHE A 28 5.67 -1.19 4.75
CA PHE A 28 4.55 -0.27 4.61
C PHE A 28 4.97 1.12 4.12
N GLN A 29 6.24 1.50 4.27
CA GLN A 29 6.79 2.69 3.61
C GLN A 29 6.64 2.63 2.08
N GLN A 30 6.70 1.43 1.48
CA GLN A 30 6.52 1.23 0.04
C GLN A 30 5.04 1.24 -0.39
N LEU A 31 4.12 0.82 0.47
CA LEU A 31 2.68 0.81 0.19
C LEU A 31 2.02 2.14 0.54
N ALA A 32 1.98 2.47 1.82
CA ALA A 32 1.48 3.73 2.36
C ALA A 32 2.05 3.92 3.78
N PRO A 33 2.93 4.91 4.01
CA PRO A 33 3.60 5.11 5.30
C PRO A 33 2.66 5.26 6.49
N SER A 34 1.44 5.75 6.27
CA SER A 34 0.42 5.93 7.31
C SER A 34 -0.20 4.63 7.83
N LEU A 35 0.03 3.48 7.18
CA LEU A 35 -0.53 2.19 7.59
C LEU A 35 0.14 1.62 8.85
N PHE A 36 1.47 1.65 8.93
CA PHE A 36 2.18 0.95 10.00
C PHE A 36 2.11 1.70 11.34
N ARG A 37 1.75 1.01 12.42
CA ARG A 37 1.75 1.58 13.78
C ARG A 37 2.84 0.97 14.65
N SER A 38 2.75 -0.32 14.93
CA SER A 38 3.62 -0.98 15.91
C SER A 38 3.63 -2.50 15.75
N THR A 39 4.56 -3.14 16.44
CA THR A 39 4.64 -4.59 16.57
C THR A 39 4.73 -4.96 18.05
N LEU A 40 4.19 -6.13 18.39
CA LEU A 40 4.16 -6.67 19.74
C LEU A 40 4.50 -8.17 19.68
N LEU A 41 5.18 -8.66 20.70
CA LEU A 41 5.33 -10.09 20.96
C LEU A 41 4.54 -10.45 22.20
N VAL A 42 3.75 -11.52 22.14
CA VAL A 42 3.03 -12.06 23.30
C VAL A 42 3.51 -13.48 23.54
N GLY A 43 4.20 -13.71 24.64
CA GLY A 43 4.67 -15.03 25.07
C GLY A 43 3.73 -15.61 26.12
N VAL A 44 3.18 -16.80 25.86
CA VAL A 44 2.38 -17.54 26.85
C VAL A 44 3.17 -18.74 27.31
N ARG A 45 3.32 -18.91 28.63
CA ARG A 45 4.11 -20.01 29.20
C ARG A 45 3.54 -21.35 28.73
N ARG A 46 4.42 -22.24 28.26
CA ARG A 46 4.00 -23.56 27.77
C ARG A 46 3.59 -24.48 28.93
N PRO A 47 2.73 -25.48 28.69
CA PRO A 47 2.36 -26.46 29.70
C PRO A 47 3.60 -27.20 30.24
N GLY A 48 3.69 -27.35 31.56
CA GLY A 48 4.78 -28.07 32.23
C GLY A 48 6.10 -27.29 32.39
N GLU A 49 6.24 -26.13 31.77
CA GLU A 49 7.42 -25.28 31.92
C GLU A 49 7.38 -24.45 33.21
N LYS A 50 8.56 -24.24 33.81
CA LYS A 50 8.73 -23.34 34.96
C LYS A 50 9.32 -22.02 34.47
N ALA A 51 8.47 -21.00 34.35
CA ALA A 51 8.88 -19.63 34.08
C ALA A 51 8.16 -18.68 35.04
N GLU A 52 8.82 -17.57 35.37
CA GLU A 52 8.39 -16.59 36.37
C GLU A 52 7.00 -16.00 36.06
N HIS A 53 6.79 -15.61 34.81
CA HIS A 53 5.55 -15.00 34.37
C HIS A 53 4.70 -15.99 33.54
N PRO A 54 3.37 -16.05 33.76
CA PRO A 54 2.49 -16.87 32.93
C PRO A 54 2.32 -16.28 31.52
N VAL A 55 2.38 -14.95 31.41
CA VAL A 55 2.35 -14.21 30.14
C VAL A 55 3.44 -13.14 30.18
N CYS A 56 4.17 -13.03 29.09
CA CYS A 56 5.14 -11.97 28.83
C CYS A 56 4.72 -11.19 27.59
N ILE A 57 5.07 -9.90 27.55
CA ILE A 57 4.93 -9.08 26.35
C ILE A 57 6.23 -8.36 26.06
N ASP A 58 6.53 -8.13 24.79
CA ASP A 58 7.67 -7.31 24.37
C ASP A 58 7.23 -6.37 23.23
N PRO A 59 7.28 -5.04 23.43
CA PRO A 59 7.90 -4.35 24.56
C PRO A 59 7.04 -4.24 25.82
N GLU A 60 7.68 -4.26 26.99
CA GLU A 60 7.03 -4.27 28.31
C GLU A 60 6.30 -2.96 28.65
N GLY A 61 6.91 -1.79 28.37
CA GLY A 61 6.29 -0.48 28.61
C GLY A 61 5.62 0.12 27.37
N GLY A 62 5.11 -0.74 26.49
CA GLY A 62 4.22 -0.31 25.40
C GLY A 62 2.82 0.07 25.90
N PRO A 63 1.92 0.50 25.01
CA PRO A 63 0.52 0.84 25.36
C PRO A 63 -0.35 -0.40 25.71
N TRP A 64 0.23 -1.60 25.76
CA TRP A 64 -0.46 -2.84 26.05
C TRP A 64 -0.33 -3.17 27.53
N GLU A 65 -1.43 -3.03 28.27
CA GLU A 65 -1.46 -3.37 29.69
C GLU A 65 -1.46 -4.90 29.85
N LEU A 66 -0.66 -5.44 30.78
CA LEU A 66 -0.64 -6.88 31.08
C LEU A 66 -2.02 -7.44 31.47
N GLY A 67 -2.89 -6.61 32.07
CA GLY A 67 -4.27 -6.97 32.39
C GLY A 67 -5.09 -7.40 31.17
N LEU A 68 -4.72 -6.93 29.97
CA LEU A 68 -5.32 -7.38 28.71
C LEU A 68 -5.16 -8.89 28.48
N PHE A 69 -4.14 -9.49 29.07
CA PHE A 69 -3.77 -10.91 28.95
C PHE A 69 -4.06 -11.73 30.22
N GLU A 70 -4.79 -11.17 31.19
CA GLU A 70 -5.16 -11.88 32.43
C GLU A 70 -6.04 -13.12 32.14
N GLY A 71 -5.72 -14.26 32.75
CA GLY A 71 -6.45 -15.51 32.57
C GLY A 71 -6.26 -16.20 31.22
N LEU A 72 -5.39 -15.67 30.33
CA LEU A 72 -5.19 -16.19 28.97
C LEU A 72 -4.80 -17.68 28.96
N GLY A 73 -3.91 -18.10 29.87
CA GLY A 73 -3.51 -19.51 29.98
C GLY A 73 -4.69 -20.45 30.22
N HIS A 74 -5.59 -20.11 31.15
CA HIS A 74 -6.75 -20.96 31.47
C HIS A 74 -7.73 -21.03 30.29
N GLU A 75 -8.02 -19.90 29.65
CA GLU A 75 -8.90 -19.80 28.49
C GLU A 75 -8.42 -20.68 27.32
N ILE A 76 -7.11 -20.71 27.07
CA ILE A 76 -6.51 -21.52 25.99
C ILE A 76 -6.69 -23.01 26.28
N GLU A 77 -6.37 -23.46 27.50
CA GLU A 77 -6.49 -24.88 27.83
C GLU A 77 -7.96 -25.34 27.81
N GLU A 78 -8.88 -24.52 28.33
CA GLU A 78 -10.31 -24.84 28.33
C GLU A 78 -10.89 -24.92 26.91
N SER A 79 -10.59 -23.93 26.06
CA SER A 79 -11.08 -23.90 24.67
C SER A 79 -10.48 -25.02 23.83
N SER A 80 -9.20 -25.33 24.00
CA SER A 80 -8.52 -26.43 23.31
C SER A 80 -9.09 -27.79 23.71
N ALA A 81 -9.27 -28.03 25.02
CA ALA A 81 -9.84 -29.27 25.52
C ALA A 81 -11.28 -29.47 25.04
N ARG A 82 -12.09 -28.39 25.04
CA ARG A 82 -13.45 -28.40 24.51
C ARG A 82 -13.48 -28.75 23.02
N PHE A 83 -12.60 -28.14 22.23
CA PHE A 83 -12.52 -28.41 20.79
C PHE A 83 -12.11 -29.85 20.49
N LEU A 84 -11.07 -30.36 21.17
CA LEU A 84 -10.62 -31.75 21.02
C LEU A 84 -11.72 -32.74 21.39
N LYS A 85 -12.43 -32.52 22.50
CA LYS A 85 -13.54 -33.36 22.93
C LYS A 85 -14.68 -33.40 21.91
N ASN A 86 -15.05 -32.24 21.36
CA ASN A 86 -16.10 -32.16 20.35
C ASN A 86 -15.71 -32.81 19.01
N ASN A 87 -14.42 -33.08 18.79
CA ASN A 87 -13.86 -33.62 17.55
C ASN A 87 -13.07 -34.92 17.79
N GLU A 88 -13.43 -35.69 18.81
CA GLU A 88 -12.74 -36.94 19.18
C GLU A 88 -12.76 -38.01 18.08
N ASN A 89 -13.70 -37.89 17.14
CA ASN A 89 -13.85 -38.80 16.00
C ASN A 89 -12.93 -38.46 14.80
N ILE A 90 -12.13 -37.39 14.89
CA ILE A 90 -11.18 -37.02 13.83
C ILE A 90 -9.88 -37.80 14.02
N ALA A 91 -9.56 -38.66 13.06
CA ALA A 91 -8.28 -39.35 12.97
C ALA A 91 -7.62 -39.06 11.62
N PHE A 92 -6.33 -38.74 11.64
CA PHE A 92 -5.52 -38.52 10.45
C PHE A 92 -4.86 -39.84 10.03
N GLY A 93 -4.62 -40.01 8.73
CA GLY A 93 -3.99 -41.23 8.19
C GLY A 93 -2.51 -41.41 8.53
N SER A 94 -1.87 -40.43 9.19
CA SER A 94 -0.47 -40.47 9.61
C SER A 94 -0.36 -40.27 11.12
N ASP A 95 0.47 -41.07 11.78
CA ASP A 95 0.70 -41.01 13.23
C ASP A 95 1.32 -39.67 13.66
N GLU A 96 2.14 -39.05 12.80
CA GLU A 96 2.71 -37.73 13.03
C GLU A 96 1.62 -36.67 13.14
N ALA A 97 0.66 -36.65 12.21
CA ALA A 97 -0.45 -35.70 12.25
C ALA A 97 -1.37 -35.91 13.46
N ASN A 98 -1.59 -37.17 13.88
CA ASN A 98 -2.34 -37.47 15.10
C ASN A 98 -1.61 -36.97 16.35
N THR A 99 -0.28 -37.09 16.39
CA THR A 99 0.55 -36.60 17.50
C THR A 99 0.61 -35.08 17.55
N GLU A 100 0.67 -34.41 16.40
CA GLU A 100 0.73 -32.95 16.30
C GLU A 100 -0.63 -32.26 16.48
N TRP A 101 -1.74 -32.98 16.28
CA TRP A 101 -3.09 -32.40 16.26
C TRP A 101 -3.44 -31.63 17.55
N PRO A 102 -3.24 -32.16 18.78
CA PRO A 102 -3.52 -31.40 19.99
C PRO A 102 -2.72 -30.09 20.09
N ALA A 103 -1.45 -30.12 19.68
CA ALA A 103 -0.60 -28.93 19.68
C ALA A 103 -1.08 -27.89 18.65
N ARG A 104 -1.54 -28.32 17.47
CA ARG A 104 -2.13 -27.43 16.44
C ARG A 104 -3.43 -26.79 16.92
N VAL A 105 -4.31 -27.56 17.56
CA VAL A 105 -5.55 -27.04 18.16
C VAL A 105 -5.24 -25.98 19.21
N ARG A 106 -4.29 -26.27 20.10
CA ARG A 106 -3.85 -25.32 21.13
C ARG A 106 -3.24 -24.05 20.54
N ALA A 107 -2.43 -24.19 19.50
CA ALA A 107 -1.86 -23.04 18.78
C ALA A 107 -2.93 -22.13 18.18
N GLY A 108 -3.98 -22.74 17.58
CA GLY A 108 -5.13 -22.00 17.06
C GLY A 108 -5.93 -21.29 18.16
N ALA A 109 -6.17 -21.97 19.28
CA ALA A 109 -6.84 -21.39 20.44
C ALA A 109 -6.07 -20.20 21.04
N LEU A 110 -4.75 -20.32 21.18
CA LEU A 110 -3.86 -19.25 21.63
C LEU A 110 -3.94 -18.02 20.71
N ARG A 111 -3.82 -18.22 19.39
CA ARG A 111 -3.96 -17.13 18.42
C ARG A 111 -5.32 -16.45 18.54
N ALA A 112 -6.41 -17.22 18.54
CA ALA A 112 -7.78 -16.68 18.60
C ALA A 112 -8.05 -15.91 19.90
N ALA A 113 -7.54 -16.40 21.04
CA ALA A 113 -7.68 -15.72 22.33
C ALA A 113 -6.94 -14.37 22.35
N ILE A 114 -5.73 -14.30 21.78
CA ILE A 114 -4.99 -13.04 21.63
C ILE A 114 -5.73 -12.09 20.68
N GLU A 115 -6.18 -12.56 19.51
CA GLU A 115 -6.96 -11.74 18.56
C GLU A 115 -8.22 -11.16 19.22
N SER A 116 -8.92 -11.95 20.03
CA SER A 116 -10.10 -11.50 20.78
C SER A 116 -9.77 -10.38 21.76
N ARG A 117 -8.68 -10.52 22.52
CA ARG A 117 -8.21 -9.53 23.50
C ARG A 117 -7.74 -8.24 22.83
N MET A 118 -7.10 -8.34 21.66
CA MET A 118 -6.65 -7.17 20.91
C MET A 118 -7.80 -6.28 20.46
N LYS A 119 -9.04 -6.78 20.30
CA LYS A 119 -10.19 -5.96 19.88
C LYS A 119 -10.44 -4.74 20.79
N ALA A 120 -10.24 -4.88 22.10
CA ALA A 120 -10.42 -3.78 23.04
C ALA A 120 -9.33 -2.71 22.86
N TYR A 121 -8.09 -3.14 22.63
CA TYR A 121 -6.96 -2.27 22.32
C TYR A 121 -7.16 -1.56 20.97
N ASP A 122 -7.51 -2.33 19.94
CA ASP A 122 -7.76 -1.86 18.57
C ASP A 122 -8.81 -0.74 18.53
N ALA A 123 -9.91 -0.90 19.29
CA ALA A 123 -10.96 0.10 19.40
C ALA A 123 -10.47 1.38 20.10
N ARG A 124 -9.64 1.26 21.15
CA ARG A 124 -9.12 2.39 21.93
C ARG A 124 -8.05 3.18 21.16
N GLU A 125 -7.14 2.48 20.50
CA GLU A 125 -5.97 3.08 19.82
C GLU A 125 -6.21 3.32 18.33
N HIS A 126 -7.42 3.04 17.82
CA HIS A 126 -7.77 3.14 16.40
C HIS A 126 -6.85 2.31 15.50
N THR A 127 -6.57 1.07 15.91
CA THR A 127 -5.71 0.14 15.16
C THR A 127 -6.46 -1.12 14.75
N VAL A 128 -5.82 -1.92 13.89
CA VAL A 128 -6.25 -3.28 13.53
C VAL A 128 -5.08 -4.22 13.78
N SER A 129 -5.30 -5.22 14.64
CA SER A 129 -4.30 -6.22 15.01
C SER A 129 -4.30 -7.45 14.11
N PHE A 130 -3.10 -7.87 13.71
CA PHE A 130 -2.83 -9.10 12.96
C PHE A 130 -1.96 -10.02 13.81
N CYS A 131 -2.50 -11.17 14.24
CA CYS A 131 -1.80 -12.10 15.12
C CYS A 131 -1.29 -13.32 14.35
N GLY A 132 0.00 -13.61 14.49
CA GLY A 132 0.63 -14.78 13.89
C GLY A 132 0.30 -16.09 14.59
N MET A 133 0.81 -17.18 14.01
CA MET A 133 0.76 -18.47 14.69
C MET A 133 1.83 -18.50 15.80
N PRO A 134 1.53 -19.09 16.95
CA PRO A 134 2.51 -19.22 18.02
C PRO A 134 3.68 -20.10 17.59
N SER A 135 4.89 -19.69 18.00
CA SER A 135 6.12 -20.47 17.81
C SER A 135 6.76 -20.75 19.17
N PRO A 136 7.20 -21.99 19.45
CA PRO A 136 7.83 -22.32 20.72
C PRO A 136 9.24 -21.70 20.78
N VAL A 137 9.48 -20.82 21.75
CA VAL A 137 10.77 -20.19 22.00
C VAL A 137 11.08 -20.24 23.49
N GLY A 138 12.09 -21.04 23.87
CA GLY A 138 12.38 -21.31 25.28
C GLY A 138 11.18 -21.97 25.97
N SER A 139 10.75 -21.37 27.10
CA SER A 139 9.61 -21.86 27.90
C SER A 139 8.26 -21.24 27.50
N TYR A 140 8.20 -20.49 26.40
CA TYR A 140 7.00 -19.77 25.94
C TYR A 140 6.59 -20.16 24.52
N ASP A 141 5.29 -20.10 24.25
CA ASP A 141 4.74 -19.99 22.91
C ASP A 141 4.59 -18.51 22.57
N VAL A 142 5.38 -18.03 21.60
CA VAL A 142 5.48 -16.61 21.26
C VAL A 142 4.66 -16.32 20.01
N VAL A 143 3.76 -15.34 20.11
CA VAL A 143 2.89 -14.86 19.03
C VAL A 143 3.37 -13.48 18.59
N PRO A 144 3.76 -13.30 17.32
CA PRO A 144 4.02 -11.98 16.77
C PRO A 144 2.68 -11.29 16.43
N VAL A 145 2.56 -10.03 16.79
CA VAL A 145 1.39 -9.19 16.53
C VAL A 145 1.82 -7.92 15.80
N LEU A 146 1.12 -7.57 14.73
CA LEU A 146 1.33 -6.37 13.94
C LEU A 146 0.08 -5.49 14.04
N HIS A 147 0.27 -4.19 14.28
CA HIS A 147 -0.81 -3.22 14.34
C HIS A 147 -0.72 -2.28 13.14
N LEU A 148 -1.85 -2.14 12.43
CA LEU A 148 -2.03 -1.13 11.38
C LEU A 148 -3.02 -0.05 11.83
N ASP A 149 -2.91 1.14 11.25
CA ASP A 149 -3.87 2.23 11.47
C ASP A 149 -5.22 1.90 10.84
N ALA A 150 -6.29 1.92 11.63
CA ALA A 150 -7.61 1.53 11.16
C ALA A 150 -8.14 2.47 10.06
N ALA A 151 -7.92 3.78 10.21
CA ALA A 151 -8.39 4.76 9.24
C ALA A 151 -7.60 4.68 7.93
N ALA A 152 -6.28 4.48 7.98
CA ALA A 152 -5.45 4.29 6.80
C ALA A 152 -5.79 2.99 6.07
N LEU A 153 -6.02 1.90 6.80
CA LEU A 153 -6.43 0.63 6.22
C LEU A 153 -7.80 0.74 5.54
N ALA A 154 -8.76 1.43 6.17
CA ALA A 154 -10.10 1.67 5.60
C ALA A 154 -10.09 2.54 4.34
N ARG A 155 -9.07 3.39 4.14
CA ARG A 155 -8.86 4.15 2.89
C ARG A 155 -8.25 3.31 1.76
N THR A 156 -7.81 2.09 2.06
CA THR A 156 -7.32 1.17 1.01
C THR A 156 -8.49 0.40 0.40
N SER A 157 -8.28 -0.10 -0.81
CA SER A 157 -9.31 -0.90 -1.47
C SER A 157 -9.36 -2.32 -0.90
N LEU A 158 -10.45 -2.62 -0.18
CA LEU A 158 -10.72 -3.92 0.44
C LEU A 158 -12.02 -4.52 -0.10
N LEU A 159 -11.97 -5.81 -0.42
CA LEU A 159 -13.13 -6.66 -0.60
C LEU A 159 -13.89 -6.82 0.73
N HIS A 160 -15.18 -7.14 0.64
CA HIS A 160 -16.06 -7.40 1.76
C HIS A 160 -15.87 -8.81 2.34
N ARG A 161 -15.61 -9.82 1.51
CA ARG A 161 -15.47 -11.21 1.98
C ARG A 161 -14.07 -11.48 2.50
N SER A 162 -14.01 -12.00 3.72
CA SER A 162 -12.79 -12.50 4.35
C SER A 162 -12.66 -14.02 4.28
N GLU A 163 -13.60 -14.72 3.65
CA GLU A 163 -13.62 -16.19 3.58
C GLU A 163 -14.23 -16.71 2.27
N VAL A 164 -13.78 -17.87 1.84
CA VAL A 164 -14.36 -18.62 0.70
C VAL A 164 -15.74 -19.16 1.10
N PRO A 165 -16.82 -18.87 0.34
CA PRO A 165 -18.14 -19.43 0.58
C PRO A 165 -18.10 -20.97 0.68
N HIS A 166 -18.86 -21.54 1.63
CA HIS A 166 -19.02 -22.98 1.84
C HIS A 166 -17.76 -23.76 2.27
N ARG A 167 -16.63 -23.09 2.52
CA ARG A 167 -15.37 -23.74 2.95
C ARG A 167 -14.72 -23.13 4.19
N GLY A 168 -15.01 -21.88 4.53
CA GLY A 168 -14.44 -21.20 5.70
C GLY A 168 -12.92 -20.98 5.60
N GLN A 169 -12.33 -21.09 4.40
CA GLN A 169 -10.93 -20.77 4.19
C GLN A 169 -10.77 -19.25 4.11
N GLY A 170 -9.88 -18.69 4.92
CA GLY A 170 -9.63 -17.24 4.96
C GLY A 170 -9.12 -16.69 3.62
N LEU A 171 -9.68 -15.55 3.22
CA LEU A 171 -9.26 -14.74 2.07
C LEU A 171 -8.74 -13.41 2.57
N THR A 172 -7.68 -12.91 1.94
CA THR A 172 -7.21 -11.55 2.17
C THR A 172 -8.04 -10.57 1.35
N ARG A 173 -8.52 -9.51 1.99
CA ARG A 173 -9.46 -8.57 1.35
C ARG A 173 -8.79 -7.56 0.41
N GLY A 174 -7.49 -7.33 0.56
CA GLY A 174 -6.75 -6.37 -0.26
C GLY A 174 -5.25 -6.49 -0.06
N LEU A 175 -4.48 -5.75 -0.86
CA LEU A 175 -3.01 -5.81 -0.83
C LEU A 175 -2.42 -5.42 0.53
N SER A 176 -2.95 -4.38 1.19
CA SER A 176 -2.44 -3.96 2.52
C SER A 176 -2.64 -5.04 3.58
N GLU A 177 -3.79 -5.70 3.56
CA GLU A 177 -4.07 -6.81 4.47
C GLU A 177 -3.19 -8.02 4.16
N ALA A 178 -3.03 -8.34 2.87
CA ALA A 178 -2.16 -9.43 2.44
C ALA A 178 -0.69 -9.17 2.81
N ALA A 179 -0.23 -7.91 2.76
CA ALA A 179 1.11 -7.51 3.19
C ALA A 179 1.30 -7.69 4.71
N ALA A 180 0.28 -7.37 5.50
CA ALA A 180 0.27 -7.62 6.94
C ALA A 180 0.44 -9.12 7.25
N TRP A 181 -0.37 -9.97 6.60
CA TRP A 181 -0.29 -11.41 6.77
C TRP A 181 1.02 -12.01 6.27
N ALA A 182 1.56 -11.53 5.14
CA ALA A 182 2.85 -11.99 4.63
C ALA A 182 4.01 -11.67 5.58
N LEU A 183 3.99 -10.47 6.18
CA LEU A 183 4.98 -10.08 7.18
C LEU A 183 4.84 -10.88 8.48
N ILE A 184 3.62 -11.13 8.93
CA ILE A 184 3.34 -12.00 10.09
C ILE A 184 3.82 -13.43 9.85
N ALA A 185 3.64 -13.95 8.63
CA ALA A 185 4.17 -15.25 8.24
C ALA A 185 5.71 -15.28 8.23
N GLU A 186 6.37 -14.19 7.79
CA GLU A 186 7.83 -14.03 7.92
C GLU A 186 8.25 -14.03 9.40
N ALA A 187 7.58 -13.26 10.26
CA ALA A 187 7.87 -13.21 11.68
C ALA A 187 7.72 -14.59 12.35
N THR A 188 6.66 -15.32 12.01
CA THR A 188 6.42 -16.69 12.49
C THR A 188 7.54 -17.64 12.04
N ARG A 189 7.98 -17.55 10.78
CA ARG A 189 9.12 -18.33 10.27
C ARG A 189 10.42 -17.99 10.97
N GLU A 190 10.68 -16.71 11.21
CA GLU A 190 11.88 -16.26 11.92
C GLU A 190 11.87 -16.72 13.40
N LEU A 191 10.73 -16.69 14.09
CA LEU A 191 10.59 -17.22 15.46
C LEU A 191 10.86 -18.74 15.53
N SER A 192 10.53 -19.47 14.47
CA SER A 192 10.75 -20.92 14.37
C SER A 192 12.22 -21.31 14.14
N ARG A 193 13.12 -20.34 13.90
CA ARG A 193 14.55 -20.62 13.72
C ARG A 193 15.25 -20.89 15.05
N PRO A 194 16.38 -21.62 15.06
CA PRO A 194 17.22 -21.73 16.25
C PRO A 194 17.71 -20.35 16.71
N ALA A 195 17.49 -20.04 17.99
CA ALA A 195 17.90 -18.76 18.61
C ALA A 195 17.40 -17.51 17.84
N PRO A 196 16.08 -17.30 17.72
CA PRO A 196 15.51 -16.22 16.93
C PRO A 196 15.99 -14.85 17.44
N GLY A 197 16.46 -13.99 16.53
CA GLY A 197 17.04 -12.68 16.87
C GLY A 197 18.53 -12.71 17.24
N HIS A 198 19.21 -13.86 17.30
CA HIS A 198 20.64 -13.92 17.64
C HIS A 198 21.54 -13.12 16.67
N ASN A 199 21.20 -13.11 15.37
CA ASN A 199 21.95 -12.39 14.35
C ASN A 199 21.06 -11.34 13.66
N ALA A 200 21.19 -10.08 14.08
CA ALA A 200 20.42 -8.97 13.54
C ALA A 200 20.57 -8.79 12.01
N ARG A 201 21.69 -9.22 11.40
CA ARG A 201 21.90 -9.12 9.94
C ARG A 201 21.18 -10.20 9.14
N GLU A 202 20.90 -11.35 9.75
CA GLU A 202 20.20 -12.48 9.13
C GLU A 202 18.72 -12.55 9.53
N CYS A 203 18.32 -11.80 10.57
CA CYS A 203 16.96 -11.65 11.04
C CYS A 203 16.14 -10.84 10.03
N PHE A 204 15.00 -11.38 9.55
CA PHE A 204 14.18 -10.77 8.49
C PHE A 204 14.99 -10.46 7.22
N LYS A 205 15.80 -11.43 6.77
CA LYS A 205 16.66 -11.30 5.58
C LYS A 205 15.86 -11.02 4.30
N ARG A 206 14.63 -11.53 4.23
CA ARG A 206 13.74 -11.31 3.09
C ARG A 206 13.42 -9.82 2.97
N ASN A 207 13.71 -9.24 1.81
CA ASN A 207 13.48 -7.81 1.61
C ASN A 207 11.97 -7.51 1.47
N SER A 208 11.59 -6.24 1.60
CA SER A 208 10.20 -5.81 1.51
C SER A 208 9.54 -6.10 0.16
N ARG A 209 10.28 -6.06 -0.96
CA ARG A 209 9.73 -6.39 -2.29
C ARG A 209 9.34 -7.86 -2.37
N ASP A 210 10.16 -8.76 -1.83
CA ASP A 210 9.86 -10.19 -1.83
C ASP A 210 8.65 -10.51 -0.93
N ILE A 211 8.48 -9.76 0.18
CA ILE A 211 7.30 -9.88 1.05
C ILE A 211 6.05 -9.38 0.31
N LEU A 212 6.14 -8.25 -0.39
CA LEU A 212 5.05 -7.72 -1.22
C LEU A 212 4.68 -8.68 -2.36
N TYR A 213 5.67 -9.32 -2.97
CA TYR A 213 5.44 -10.32 -4.00
C TYR A 213 4.55 -11.47 -3.48
N GLU A 214 4.87 -12.04 -2.31
CA GLU A 214 4.02 -13.08 -1.70
C GLU A 214 2.67 -12.54 -1.26
N ALA A 215 2.62 -11.31 -0.75
CA ALA A 215 1.37 -10.67 -0.38
C ALA A 215 0.42 -10.58 -1.60
N ALA A 216 0.91 -10.09 -2.73
CA ALA A 216 0.13 -10.02 -3.96
C ALA A 216 -0.22 -11.40 -4.52
N ARG A 217 0.69 -12.36 -4.43
CA ARG A 217 0.42 -13.74 -4.83
C ARG A 217 -0.68 -14.38 -3.99
N ASN A 218 -0.67 -14.18 -2.68
CA ASN A 218 -1.71 -14.63 -1.76
C ASN A 218 -3.03 -13.87 -1.98
N PHE A 219 -2.97 -12.57 -2.26
CA PHE A 219 -4.16 -11.77 -2.56
C PHE A 219 -4.85 -12.22 -3.86
N MET A 220 -4.08 -12.51 -4.90
CA MET A 220 -4.60 -13.03 -6.16
C MET A 220 -5.26 -14.41 -6.00
N ALA A 221 -4.93 -15.16 -4.95
CA ALA A 221 -5.64 -16.39 -4.65
C ALA A 221 -7.14 -16.14 -4.41
N ALA A 222 -7.53 -15.00 -3.83
CA ALA A 222 -8.95 -14.62 -3.69
C ALA A 222 -9.67 -14.53 -5.05
N ALA A 223 -8.98 -14.05 -6.09
CA ALA A 223 -9.51 -13.98 -7.45
C ALA A 223 -9.47 -15.32 -8.20
N GLU A 224 -8.59 -16.25 -7.82
CA GLU A 224 -8.55 -17.62 -8.40
C GLU A 224 -9.79 -18.44 -8.01
N TRP A 225 -10.36 -18.20 -6.83
CA TRP A 225 -11.53 -18.93 -6.32
C TRP A 225 -12.82 -18.71 -7.11
N VAL A 226 -12.86 -17.69 -7.98
CA VAL A 226 -14.00 -17.37 -8.84
C VAL A 226 -14.43 -18.55 -9.73
N GLY A 227 -13.51 -19.49 -10.03
CA GLY A 227 -13.78 -20.69 -10.83
C GLY A 227 -14.29 -21.91 -10.08
N ASP A 228 -14.54 -21.83 -8.76
CA ASP A 228 -14.89 -22.98 -7.88
C ASP A 228 -13.86 -24.12 -7.90
N ARG A 229 -12.60 -23.86 -8.28
CA ARG A 229 -11.54 -24.88 -8.39
C ARG A 229 -10.47 -24.71 -7.30
N VAL A 230 -10.12 -25.83 -6.68
CA VAL A 230 -9.49 -25.90 -5.35
C VAL A 230 -7.96 -26.01 -5.39
N ASP A 231 -7.41 -26.39 -6.53
CA ASP A 231 -6.08 -27.00 -6.58
C ASP A 231 -4.97 -26.03 -7.03
N ALA A 232 -5.32 -24.78 -7.36
CA ALA A 232 -4.41 -23.81 -7.96
C ALA A 232 -4.31 -22.58 -7.06
N VAL A 233 -3.42 -22.63 -6.06
CA VAL A 233 -3.13 -21.46 -5.20
C VAL A 233 -1.88 -20.76 -5.71
N GLY A 234 -2.04 -19.50 -6.15
CA GLY A 234 -0.96 -18.55 -6.42
C GLY A 234 -0.28 -18.69 -7.79
N GLN A 235 -0.97 -19.21 -8.82
CA GLN A 235 -0.45 -19.28 -10.19
C GLN A 235 -0.86 -18.06 -11.03
N LEU A 236 -1.99 -17.43 -10.71
CA LEU A 236 -2.57 -16.34 -11.47
C LEU A 236 -1.70 -15.08 -11.42
N PHE A 237 -1.16 -14.74 -10.25
CA PHE A 237 -0.23 -13.60 -10.12
C PHE A 237 1.01 -13.79 -11.00
N ASP A 238 1.65 -14.96 -10.91
CA ASP A 238 2.83 -15.31 -11.69
C ASP A 238 2.52 -15.35 -13.19
N ALA A 239 1.36 -15.88 -13.58
CA ALA A 239 0.89 -15.91 -14.96
C ALA A 239 0.66 -14.49 -15.50
N CYS A 240 0.00 -13.60 -14.74
CA CYS A 240 -0.18 -12.20 -15.13
C CYS A 240 1.16 -11.48 -15.32
N ASN A 241 2.10 -11.68 -14.39
CA ASN A 241 3.46 -11.14 -14.52
C ASN A 241 4.14 -11.63 -15.81
N GLN A 242 4.08 -12.93 -16.09
CA GLN A 242 4.67 -13.51 -17.32
C GLN A 242 3.97 -13.01 -18.59
N ILE A 243 2.64 -12.93 -18.61
CA ILE A 243 1.87 -12.43 -19.76
C ILE A 243 2.23 -10.96 -20.04
N SER A 244 2.31 -10.11 -18.99
CA SER A 244 2.68 -8.69 -19.13
C SER A 244 4.13 -8.49 -19.59
N ALA A 245 5.03 -9.42 -19.26
CA ALA A 245 6.43 -9.41 -19.69
C ALA A 245 6.60 -9.86 -21.16
N MET A 246 5.61 -10.50 -21.78
CA MET A 246 5.76 -11.01 -23.14
C MET A 246 5.39 -9.98 -24.21
N ARG A 247 6.34 -9.70 -25.10
CA ARG A 247 6.04 -9.14 -26.42
C ARG A 247 5.58 -10.26 -27.35
N TYR A 248 4.60 -9.98 -28.20
CA TYR A 248 4.15 -10.93 -29.22
C TYR A 248 4.03 -10.19 -30.56
N GLU A 249 4.70 -10.70 -31.59
CA GLU A 249 4.81 -10.06 -32.91
C GLU A 249 5.29 -8.59 -32.84
N GLY A 250 6.17 -8.28 -31.88
CA GLY A 250 6.74 -6.94 -31.68
C GLY A 250 5.83 -5.94 -30.97
N SER A 251 4.56 -6.29 -30.72
CA SER A 251 3.57 -5.44 -30.05
C SER A 251 3.54 -5.60 -28.53
N ILE A 252 3.22 -4.51 -27.83
CA ILE A 252 3.07 -4.46 -26.37
C ILE A 252 1.80 -5.20 -25.92
N GLY A 253 1.89 -5.74 -24.71
CA GLY A 253 0.92 -6.48 -23.89
C GLY A 253 -0.47 -5.92 -23.65
N LEU A 254 -1.13 -5.19 -24.55
CA LEU A 254 -2.44 -4.59 -24.22
C LEU A 254 -3.58 -5.61 -24.24
N GLY A 255 -4.54 -5.44 -23.32
CA GLY A 255 -5.79 -6.21 -23.32
C GLY A 255 -6.41 -6.39 -21.94
N ARG A 256 -7.65 -6.89 -21.90
CA ARG A 256 -8.38 -7.21 -20.67
C ARG A 256 -8.62 -8.71 -20.56
N MET A 257 -8.48 -9.24 -19.35
CA MET A 257 -8.87 -10.60 -18.99
C MET A 257 -9.90 -10.54 -17.88
N VAL A 258 -11.07 -11.13 -18.11
CA VAL A 258 -12.14 -11.29 -17.13
C VAL A 258 -11.97 -12.62 -16.44
N LEU A 259 -11.86 -12.58 -15.11
CA LEU A 259 -11.86 -13.74 -14.23
C LEU A 259 -13.31 -13.99 -13.79
N ALA A 260 -13.90 -15.07 -14.30
CA ALA A 260 -15.28 -15.46 -14.05
C ALA A 260 -15.48 -16.94 -14.36
N ARG A 261 -16.28 -17.66 -13.56
CA ARG A 261 -16.68 -19.04 -13.90
C ARG A 261 -17.39 -19.08 -15.27
N PRO A 262 -17.24 -20.15 -16.05
CA PRO A 262 -17.98 -20.30 -17.32
C PRO A 262 -19.49 -20.19 -17.09
N GLY A 263 -20.19 -19.45 -17.97
CA GLY A 263 -21.62 -19.20 -17.83
C GLY A 263 -22.01 -18.21 -16.71
N HIS A 264 -21.06 -17.41 -16.21
CA HIS A 264 -21.36 -16.35 -15.25
C HIS A 264 -22.40 -15.37 -15.82
N PRO A 265 -23.47 -15.00 -15.08
CA PRO A 265 -24.60 -14.25 -15.63
C PRO A 265 -24.26 -12.82 -16.11
N ALA A 266 -23.18 -12.24 -15.57
CA ALA A 266 -22.70 -10.92 -16.00
C ALA A 266 -21.75 -10.98 -17.22
N VAL A 267 -21.40 -12.18 -17.70
CA VAL A 267 -20.47 -12.38 -18.82
C VAL A 267 -21.26 -12.81 -20.06
N ARG A 268 -21.11 -12.06 -21.14
CA ARG A 268 -21.63 -12.42 -22.47
C ARG A 268 -20.50 -13.07 -23.28
N GLU A 269 -20.59 -14.38 -23.46
CA GLU A 269 -19.61 -15.12 -24.26
C GLU A 269 -19.79 -14.81 -25.75
N ALA A 270 -18.74 -14.29 -26.39
CA ALA A 270 -18.70 -14.06 -27.83
C ALA A 270 -18.15 -15.30 -28.56
N LEU A 271 -17.17 -15.97 -27.95
CA LEU A 271 -16.55 -17.18 -28.47
C LEU A 271 -16.11 -18.09 -27.33
N ARG A 272 -16.33 -19.40 -27.48
CA ARG A 272 -15.84 -20.43 -26.56
C ARG A 272 -14.79 -21.30 -27.24
N LEU A 273 -13.68 -21.53 -26.55
CA LEU A 273 -12.64 -22.44 -27.01
C LEU A 273 -13.11 -23.88 -26.84
N ARG A 274 -12.91 -24.71 -27.87
CA ARG A 274 -13.19 -26.15 -27.78
C ARG A 274 -12.30 -26.85 -26.74
N LYS A 275 -11.05 -26.39 -26.62
CA LYS A 275 -10.09 -26.83 -25.61
C LYS A 275 -9.58 -25.58 -24.88
N PRO A 276 -9.87 -25.40 -23.58
CA PRO A 276 -9.31 -24.31 -22.80
C PRO A 276 -7.78 -24.31 -22.81
N VAL A 277 -7.18 -23.13 -22.63
CA VAL A 277 -5.73 -22.94 -22.62
C VAL A 277 -5.26 -22.66 -21.19
N PRO A 278 -4.41 -23.50 -20.60
CA PRO A 278 -3.89 -23.26 -19.25
C PRO A 278 -3.13 -21.93 -19.16
N LEU A 279 -3.36 -21.16 -18.08
CA LEU A 279 -2.69 -19.88 -17.83
C LEU A 279 -1.17 -20.00 -17.80
N GLY A 280 -0.65 -21.12 -17.28
CA GLY A 280 0.80 -21.40 -17.29
C GLY A 280 1.41 -21.50 -18.69
N GLN A 281 0.61 -21.64 -19.75
CA GLN A 281 1.07 -21.57 -21.13
C GLN A 281 1.10 -20.11 -21.62
N SER A 282 1.91 -19.29 -20.96
CA SER A 282 1.95 -17.82 -21.08
C SER A 282 2.07 -17.32 -22.53
N ARG A 283 2.78 -18.02 -23.42
CA ARG A 283 2.85 -17.68 -24.86
C ARG A 283 1.52 -17.83 -25.57
N TRP A 284 0.77 -18.90 -25.29
CA TRP A 284 -0.54 -19.12 -25.90
C TRP A 284 -1.59 -18.20 -25.27
N ALA A 285 -1.53 -18.02 -23.95
CA ALA A 285 -2.35 -17.03 -23.26
C ALA A 285 -2.15 -15.63 -23.86
N ARG A 286 -0.89 -15.24 -24.09
CA ARG A 286 -0.55 -13.97 -24.76
C ARG A 286 -1.10 -13.89 -26.18
N LYS A 287 -1.03 -14.98 -26.96
CA LYS A 287 -1.62 -15.03 -28.32
C LYS A 287 -3.14 -14.84 -28.30
N ILE A 288 -3.83 -15.40 -27.31
CA ILE A 288 -5.28 -15.21 -27.17
C ILE A 288 -5.60 -13.78 -26.75
N LEU A 289 -4.81 -13.20 -25.85
CA LEU A 289 -4.95 -11.82 -25.41
C LEU A 289 -4.82 -10.80 -26.57
N GLN A 290 -4.12 -11.14 -27.65
CA GLN A 290 -4.06 -10.29 -28.87
C GLN A 290 -5.41 -10.15 -29.59
N MET A 291 -6.34 -11.08 -29.35
CA MET A 291 -7.70 -10.99 -29.88
C MET A 291 -8.62 -10.13 -29.00
N ALA A 292 -8.15 -9.70 -27.83
CA ALA A 292 -8.89 -8.81 -26.96
C ALA A 292 -8.86 -7.38 -27.51
N SER A 293 -9.98 -6.68 -27.34
CA SER A 293 -10.15 -5.26 -27.64
C SER A 293 -10.75 -4.56 -26.42
N ASP A 294 -11.09 -3.28 -26.55
CA ASP A 294 -11.76 -2.57 -25.46
C ASP A 294 -13.11 -3.21 -25.08
N ASP A 295 -13.82 -3.75 -26.08
CA ASP A 295 -15.17 -4.32 -25.91
C ASP A 295 -15.16 -5.85 -25.72
N ILE A 296 -14.05 -6.52 -26.02
CA ILE A 296 -13.91 -7.98 -25.93
C ILE A 296 -12.71 -8.32 -25.06
N SER A 297 -12.95 -8.98 -23.94
CA SER A 297 -11.94 -9.48 -23.03
C SER A 297 -11.71 -10.98 -23.22
N VAL A 298 -10.52 -11.44 -22.84
CA VAL A 298 -10.28 -12.88 -22.65
C VAL A 298 -11.02 -13.36 -21.41
N LEU A 299 -11.69 -14.51 -21.52
CA LEU A 299 -12.40 -15.10 -20.39
C LEU A 299 -11.55 -16.21 -19.77
N CYS A 300 -11.40 -16.16 -18.45
CA CYS A 300 -10.58 -17.07 -17.67
C CYS A 300 -11.32 -17.52 -16.41
N ASP A 301 -11.23 -18.81 -16.08
CA ASP A 301 -11.87 -19.39 -14.87
C ASP A 301 -10.94 -19.37 -13.65
N GLY A 302 -9.85 -18.59 -13.69
CA GLY A 302 -8.80 -18.57 -12.68
C GLY A 302 -7.66 -19.56 -12.95
N ARG A 303 -7.84 -20.53 -13.85
CA ARG A 303 -6.81 -21.51 -14.22
C ARG A 303 -6.57 -21.58 -15.72
N GLU A 304 -7.63 -21.54 -16.51
CA GLU A 304 -7.57 -21.73 -17.96
C GLU A 304 -8.39 -20.65 -18.65
N LEU A 305 -7.88 -20.19 -19.79
CA LEU A 305 -8.62 -19.34 -20.71
C LEU A 305 -9.63 -20.22 -21.44
N TYR A 306 -10.91 -19.89 -21.36
CA TYR A 306 -11.99 -20.69 -21.96
C TYR A 306 -12.69 -20.00 -23.12
N GLY A 307 -12.44 -18.71 -23.36
CA GLY A 307 -13.14 -17.99 -24.43
C GLY A 307 -12.79 -16.52 -24.54
N LEU A 308 -13.59 -15.82 -25.35
CA LEU A 308 -13.62 -14.37 -25.48
C LEU A 308 -15.05 -13.90 -25.21
N GLY A 309 -15.21 -12.74 -24.59
CA GLY A 309 -16.53 -12.19 -24.30
C GLY A 309 -16.46 -10.82 -23.66
N SER A 310 -17.60 -10.30 -23.28
CA SER A 310 -17.72 -8.98 -22.69
C SER A 310 -18.47 -9.03 -21.36
N ILE A 311 -18.09 -8.11 -20.48
CA ILE A 311 -18.94 -7.61 -19.41
C ILE A 311 -19.59 -6.33 -19.97
N GLY A 312 -20.82 -5.99 -19.59
CA GLY A 312 -21.47 -4.76 -20.08
C GLY A 312 -20.54 -3.54 -20.00
N SER A 313 -20.65 -2.60 -20.95
CA SER A 313 -19.68 -1.49 -21.15
C SER A 313 -19.27 -0.77 -19.86
N ASP A 314 -17.95 -0.74 -19.60
CA ASP A 314 -17.16 0.04 -18.61
C ASP A 314 -17.65 0.12 -17.15
N SER A 315 -18.68 -0.62 -16.82
CA SER A 315 -19.12 -0.95 -15.47
C SER A 315 -19.87 -2.25 -15.63
N CYS A 316 -19.73 -3.19 -14.70
CA CYS A 316 -20.44 -4.46 -14.78
C CYS A 316 -21.98 -4.22 -14.66
N VAL A 317 -22.62 -3.67 -15.68
CA VAL A 317 -24.03 -3.24 -15.65
C VAL A 317 -24.87 -4.48 -15.41
N GLY A 318 -25.49 -4.57 -14.23
CA GLY A 318 -26.26 -5.73 -13.77
C GLY A 318 -25.48 -6.78 -12.96
N TYR A 319 -24.19 -6.57 -12.69
CA TYR A 319 -23.43 -7.33 -11.68
C TYR A 319 -23.62 -6.69 -10.31
N ASP A 320 -23.83 -7.54 -9.31
CA ASP A 320 -23.85 -7.15 -7.91
C ASP A 320 -22.42 -7.23 -7.34
N PRO A 321 -21.78 -6.10 -6.99
CA PRO A 321 -20.43 -6.08 -6.43
C PRO A 321 -20.29 -6.94 -5.16
N GLY A 322 -21.34 -7.10 -4.36
CA GLY A 322 -21.31 -7.91 -3.13
C GLY A 322 -21.09 -9.41 -3.37
N ARG A 323 -21.16 -9.88 -4.63
CA ARG A 323 -20.90 -11.28 -4.97
C ARG A 323 -19.42 -11.64 -5.00
N GLU A 324 -18.55 -10.69 -5.32
CA GLU A 324 -17.08 -10.89 -5.36
C GLU A 324 -16.64 -12.13 -6.14
N ASP A 325 -17.35 -12.44 -7.23
CA ASP A 325 -17.13 -13.59 -8.11
C ASP A 325 -16.87 -13.18 -9.57
N LEU A 326 -16.42 -11.93 -9.78
CA LEU A 326 -15.98 -11.41 -11.06
C LEU A 326 -14.90 -10.35 -10.87
N PHE A 327 -13.76 -10.54 -11.53
CA PHE A 327 -12.63 -9.60 -11.50
C PHE A 327 -12.13 -9.32 -12.91
N VAL A 328 -11.43 -8.20 -13.09
CA VAL A 328 -10.80 -7.84 -14.36
C VAL A 328 -9.32 -7.58 -14.15
N VAL A 329 -8.49 -8.31 -14.88
CA VAL A 329 -7.07 -8.02 -15.02
C VAL A 329 -6.89 -7.21 -16.31
N ALA A 330 -6.48 -5.96 -16.17
CA ALA A 330 -6.18 -5.09 -17.29
C ALA A 330 -4.66 -5.03 -17.51
N PHE A 331 -4.19 -5.53 -18.64
CA PHE A 331 -2.80 -5.40 -19.08
C PHE A 331 -2.66 -4.09 -19.83
N ARG A 332 -1.84 -3.18 -19.28
CA ARG A 332 -1.80 -1.77 -19.71
C ARG A 332 -0.48 -1.40 -20.38
N ASP A 333 0.59 -2.10 -20.06
CA ASP A 333 1.89 -1.91 -20.70
C ASP A 333 2.76 -3.16 -20.48
N HIS A 334 3.96 -3.16 -21.05
CA HIS A 334 5.00 -4.11 -20.73
C HIS A 334 5.31 -4.06 -19.23
N HIS A 335 5.26 -5.22 -18.58
CA HIS A 335 5.42 -5.36 -17.12
C HIS A 335 4.40 -4.57 -16.27
N ARG A 336 3.30 -4.07 -16.85
CA ARG A 336 2.26 -3.34 -16.11
C ARG A 336 0.87 -3.94 -16.28
N TRP A 337 0.23 -4.25 -15.15
CA TRP A 337 -1.16 -4.69 -15.13
C TRP A 337 -1.86 -4.24 -13.84
N THR A 338 -3.19 -4.21 -13.88
CA THR A 338 -4.03 -3.76 -12.76
C THR A 338 -5.15 -4.77 -12.51
N LEU A 339 -5.39 -5.11 -11.24
CA LEU A 339 -6.53 -5.89 -10.80
C LEU A 339 -7.69 -4.98 -10.41
N TRP A 340 -8.87 -5.29 -10.94
CA TRP A 340 -10.11 -4.60 -10.67
C TRP A 340 -11.18 -5.58 -10.16
N HIS A 341 -12.04 -5.08 -9.31
CA HIS A 341 -13.34 -5.67 -9.00
C HIS A 341 -14.40 -4.58 -9.11
N ALA A 342 -15.46 -4.84 -9.89
CA ALA A 342 -16.41 -3.81 -10.30
C ALA A 342 -15.68 -2.53 -10.78
N ASN A 343 -15.91 -1.39 -10.11
CA ASN A 343 -15.28 -0.10 -10.42
C ASN A 343 -14.09 0.23 -9.52
N GLN A 344 -13.67 -0.71 -8.67
CA GLN A 344 -12.63 -0.51 -7.67
C GLN A 344 -11.31 -1.13 -8.14
N ARG A 345 -10.22 -0.36 -8.07
CA ARG A 345 -8.88 -0.87 -8.30
C ARG A 345 -8.32 -1.45 -7.02
N LEU A 346 -8.02 -2.74 -7.04
CA LEU A 346 -7.56 -3.45 -5.86
C LEU A 346 -6.03 -3.44 -5.74
N MET A 347 -5.33 -3.54 -6.88
CA MET A 347 -3.88 -3.63 -6.94
C MET A 347 -3.38 -3.23 -8.31
N GLN A 348 -2.24 -2.52 -8.35
CA GLN A 348 -1.47 -2.30 -9.56
C GLN A 348 -0.12 -3.01 -9.43
N VAL A 349 0.41 -3.52 -10.53
CA VAL A 349 1.74 -4.13 -10.57
C VAL A 349 2.55 -3.47 -11.67
N THR A 350 3.75 -3.01 -11.34
CA THR A 350 4.72 -2.45 -12.27
C THR A 350 6.05 -3.15 -12.05
N ASP A 351 6.66 -3.71 -13.10
CA ASP A 351 7.94 -4.44 -13.01
C ASP A 351 7.94 -5.55 -11.96
N GLY A 352 6.78 -6.22 -11.80
CA GLY A 352 6.56 -7.28 -10.82
C GLY A 352 6.43 -6.79 -9.37
N VAL A 353 6.48 -5.47 -9.13
CA VAL A 353 6.29 -4.87 -7.80
C VAL A 353 4.83 -4.49 -7.61
N PRO A 354 4.13 -5.06 -6.61
CA PRO A 354 2.76 -4.69 -6.29
C PRO A 354 2.67 -3.36 -5.54
N GLU A 355 1.69 -2.55 -5.93
CA GLU A 355 1.42 -1.23 -5.38
C GLU A 355 -0.08 -1.08 -5.08
N LEU A 356 -0.39 -0.25 -4.07
CA LEU A 356 -1.77 0.20 -3.85
C LEU A 356 -2.22 1.01 -5.05
N ALA A 357 -3.41 0.73 -5.54
CA ALA A 357 -4.00 1.52 -6.59
C ALA A 357 -4.41 2.90 -6.04
N ARG A 358 -3.50 3.87 -6.09
CA ARG A 358 -3.70 5.23 -5.56
C ARG A 358 -4.87 5.92 -6.24
N GLU A 359 -5.95 6.18 -5.52
CA GLU A 359 -7.07 6.96 -6.06
C GLU A 359 -6.55 8.23 -6.77
N PRO A 360 -7.13 8.61 -7.92
CA PRO A 360 -6.82 9.90 -8.54
C PRO A 360 -6.96 11.01 -7.50
N ILE A 361 -6.10 12.04 -7.56
CA ILE A 361 -6.20 13.20 -6.67
C ILE A 361 -7.64 13.72 -6.65
N SER A 362 -8.19 13.96 -5.45
CA SER A 362 -9.55 14.50 -5.32
C SER A 362 -9.60 15.96 -5.80
N GLN A 363 -10.79 16.45 -6.18
CA GLN A 363 -10.96 17.86 -6.55
C GLN A 363 -10.55 18.79 -5.39
N GLU A 364 -10.83 18.42 -4.15
CA GLU A 364 -10.49 19.19 -2.96
C GLU A 364 -8.98 19.24 -2.74
N GLU A 365 -8.29 18.11 -2.89
CA GLU A 365 -6.84 18.04 -2.77
C GLU A 365 -6.15 18.82 -3.90
N PHE A 366 -6.64 18.68 -5.14
CA PHE A 366 -6.19 19.46 -6.29
C PHE A 366 -6.37 20.96 -6.03
N THR A 367 -7.56 21.37 -5.59
CA THR A 367 -7.89 22.78 -5.32
C THR A 367 -6.99 23.36 -4.22
N ARG A 368 -6.74 22.60 -3.17
CA ARG A 368 -5.85 23.01 -2.08
C ARG A 368 -4.42 23.19 -2.58
N ASN A 369 -3.90 22.24 -3.35
CA ASN A 369 -2.57 22.33 -3.94
C ASN A 369 -2.45 23.53 -4.91
N LEU A 370 -3.45 23.71 -5.79
CA LEU A 370 -3.51 24.80 -6.76
C LEU A 370 -3.46 26.17 -6.09
N ARG A 371 -4.28 26.40 -5.05
CA ARG A 371 -4.28 27.68 -4.31
C ARG A 371 -2.94 27.98 -3.65
N ARG A 372 -2.20 26.95 -3.24
CA ARG A 372 -0.91 27.11 -2.57
C ARG A 372 0.21 27.40 -3.56
N VAL A 373 0.22 26.73 -4.71
CA VAL A 373 1.14 27.05 -5.82
C VAL A 373 0.91 28.48 -6.31
N PHE A 374 -0.36 28.89 -6.46
CA PHE A 374 -0.74 30.23 -6.94
C PHE A 374 -1.19 31.16 -5.80
N LYS A 375 -0.40 31.25 -4.71
CA LYS A 375 -0.76 31.99 -3.47
C LYS A 375 -1.15 33.47 -3.63
N ASN A 376 -0.71 34.11 -4.71
CA ASN A 376 -0.96 35.53 -4.99
C ASN A 376 -2.08 35.76 -6.02
N ALA A 377 -2.97 34.78 -6.25
CA ALA A 377 -4.04 34.86 -7.24
C ALA A 377 -5.44 34.70 -6.58
N PRO A 378 -6.03 35.78 -6.03
CA PRO A 378 -7.33 35.71 -5.36
C PRO A 378 -8.49 35.37 -6.30
N ASP A 379 -8.36 35.70 -7.59
CA ASP A 379 -9.39 35.49 -8.61
C ASP A 379 -9.33 34.10 -9.29
N LEU A 380 -8.43 33.23 -8.83
CA LEU A 380 -8.28 31.85 -9.31
C LEU A 380 -9.65 31.12 -9.34
N LYS A 381 -9.92 30.39 -10.42
CA LYS A 381 -11.12 29.57 -10.60
C LYS A 381 -10.77 28.07 -10.65
N PRO A 382 -10.54 27.41 -9.49
CA PRO A 382 -10.17 26.00 -9.44
C PRO A 382 -11.18 25.08 -10.13
N ASP A 383 -12.47 25.39 -10.01
CA ASP A 383 -13.54 24.55 -10.56
C ASP A 383 -13.53 24.51 -12.10
N GLU A 384 -13.21 25.62 -12.77
CA GLU A 384 -13.11 25.67 -14.24
C GLU A 384 -11.87 24.92 -14.76
N ILE A 385 -10.76 25.03 -14.04
CA ILE A 385 -9.54 24.27 -14.33
C ILE A 385 -9.79 22.78 -14.12
N TRP A 386 -10.37 22.42 -12.98
CA TRP A 386 -10.72 21.03 -12.65
C TRP A 386 -11.70 20.44 -13.66
N ARG A 387 -12.71 21.20 -14.08
CA ARG A 387 -13.63 20.79 -15.14
C ARG A 387 -12.87 20.39 -16.40
N THR A 388 -11.90 21.18 -16.83
CA THR A 388 -11.06 20.85 -18.00
C THR A 388 -10.26 19.57 -17.79
N ILE A 389 -9.66 19.39 -16.60
CA ILE A 389 -8.91 18.18 -16.25
C ILE A 389 -9.82 16.94 -16.25
N ALA A 390 -11.00 17.03 -15.62
CA ALA A 390 -11.97 15.95 -15.55
C ALA A 390 -12.49 15.54 -16.94
N LEU A 391 -12.75 16.52 -17.80
CA LEU A 391 -13.12 16.30 -19.20
C LEU A 391 -12.01 15.63 -20.02
N ALA A 392 -10.75 16.03 -19.78
CA ALA A 392 -9.60 15.43 -20.43
C ALA A 392 -9.34 13.99 -19.92
N GLY A 393 -9.57 13.71 -18.64
CA GLY A 393 -9.41 12.39 -18.03
C GLY A 393 -10.37 11.31 -18.57
N GLY A 394 -11.46 11.71 -19.25
CA GLY A 394 -12.38 10.77 -19.90
C GLY A 394 -11.86 10.20 -21.24
N GLN A 395 -10.66 10.58 -21.69
CA GLN A 395 -10.11 10.15 -22.97
C GLN A 395 -9.19 8.93 -22.86
N LYS A 396 -9.08 8.17 -23.96
CA LYS A 396 -8.18 7.02 -24.06
C LYS A 396 -6.71 7.40 -24.28
N HIS A 397 -6.41 8.68 -24.47
CA HIS A 397 -5.08 9.19 -24.75
C HIS A 397 -4.61 10.08 -23.61
N GLY A 398 -3.32 10.02 -23.31
CA GLY A 398 -2.73 10.85 -22.26
C GLY A 398 -2.73 12.31 -22.66
N ALA A 399 -3.00 13.19 -21.71
CA ALA A 399 -3.06 14.64 -21.92
C ALA A 399 -2.05 15.35 -21.01
N LEU A 400 -1.54 16.48 -21.47
CA LEU A 400 -0.70 17.37 -20.67
C LEU A 400 -1.35 18.73 -20.61
N ILE A 401 -1.66 19.20 -19.41
CA ILE A 401 -2.26 20.51 -19.18
C ILE A 401 -1.26 21.33 -18.35
N ILE A 402 -0.95 22.53 -18.80
CA ILE A 402 -0.10 23.49 -18.11
C ILE A 402 -0.98 24.64 -17.64
N ILE A 403 -0.88 24.98 -16.36
CA ILE A 403 -1.57 26.09 -15.73
C ILE A 403 -0.50 27.11 -15.36
N SER A 404 -0.65 28.36 -15.82
CA SER A 404 0.32 29.42 -15.55
C SER A 404 -0.38 30.76 -15.33
N SER A 405 0.15 31.57 -14.41
CA SER A 405 -0.26 32.97 -14.27
C SER A 405 0.14 33.84 -15.46
N LEU A 406 1.11 33.38 -16.26
CA LEU A 406 1.64 34.06 -17.45
C LEU A 406 1.24 33.35 -18.75
N ALA A 407 0.13 32.61 -18.77
CA ALA A 407 -0.28 31.77 -19.91
C ALA A 407 -0.31 32.52 -21.26
N ALA A 408 -0.78 33.77 -21.29
CA ALA A 408 -0.78 34.57 -22.52
C ALA A 408 0.63 34.89 -23.04
N GLN A 409 1.55 35.28 -22.14
CA GLN A 409 2.94 35.58 -22.49
C GLN A 409 3.68 34.31 -22.91
N GLU A 410 3.41 33.19 -22.25
CA GLU A 410 3.99 31.90 -22.61
C GLU A 410 3.46 31.40 -23.96
N ALA A 411 2.18 31.63 -24.29
CA ALA A 411 1.63 31.33 -25.61
C ALA A 411 2.33 32.13 -26.73
N GLU A 412 2.65 33.40 -26.49
CA GLU A 412 3.42 34.22 -27.43
C GLU A 412 4.88 33.77 -27.54
N ARG A 413 5.54 33.52 -26.40
CA ARG A 413 6.95 33.08 -26.36
C ARG A 413 7.15 31.74 -27.07
N LEU A 414 6.19 30.82 -26.91
CA LEU A 414 6.21 29.49 -27.48
C LEU A 414 5.50 29.40 -28.85
N ALA A 415 5.11 30.53 -29.46
CA ALA A 415 4.29 30.53 -30.68
C ALA A 415 4.87 29.74 -31.87
N ASN A 416 6.20 29.59 -31.94
CA ASN A 416 6.86 28.78 -32.99
C ASN A 416 6.82 27.27 -32.72
N GLN A 417 6.44 26.85 -31.51
CA GLN A 417 6.39 25.47 -31.05
C GLN A 417 5.10 25.17 -30.28
N ALA A 418 4.04 25.93 -30.59
CA ALA A 418 2.70 25.81 -30.07
C ALA A 418 1.72 26.32 -31.14
N THR A 419 0.44 26.08 -30.95
CA THR A 419 -0.63 26.76 -31.70
C THR A 419 -1.34 27.73 -30.76
N PRO A 420 -0.98 29.04 -30.77
CA PRO A 420 -1.72 30.05 -30.02
C PRO A 420 -3.16 30.10 -30.50
N VAL A 421 -4.10 30.16 -29.56
CA VAL A 421 -5.52 30.28 -29.84
C VAL A 421 -6.03 31.62 -29.32
N LYS A 422 -7.15 32.09 -29.86
CA LYS A 422 -7.86 33.19 -29.22
C LYS A 422 -8.30 32.73 -27.82
N PRO A 423 -8.00 33.47 -26.75
CA PRO A 423 -8.32 33.07 -25.38
C PRO A 423 -9.78 32.65 -25.25
N THR A 424 -10.02 31.41 -24.82
CA THR A 424 -11.38 30.84 -24.73
C THR A 424 -11.49 29.78 -23.65
N LEU A 425 -12.67 29.67 -23.03
CA LEU A 425 -13.01 28.55 -22.16
C LEU A 425 -13.36 27.34 -23.04
N LEU A 426 -12.74 26.20 -22.74
CA LEU A 426 -12.93 24.99 -23.53
C LEU A 426 -14.21 24.26 -23.08
N GLY A 427 -15.16 24.10 -24.00
CA GLY A 427 -16.32 23.23 -23.79
C GLY A 427 -15.95 21.74 -23.89
N HIS A 428 -16.83 20.85 -23.42
CA HIS A 428 -16.66 19.38 -23.42
C HIS A 428 -16.04 18.85 -24.73
N ASP A 429 -16.69 19.11 -25.86
CA ASP A 429 -16.30 18.56 -27.16
C ASP A 429 -14.96 19.10 -27.68
N ILE A 430 -14.57 20.29 -27.24
CA ILE A 430 -13.31 20.91 -27.62
C ILE A 430 -12.17 20.33 -26.78
N VAL A 431 -12.35 20.17 -25.46
CA VAL A 431 -11.36 19.51 -24.58
C VAL A 431 -11.01 18.13 -25.14
N GLN A 432 -12.03 17.30 -25.38
CA GLN A 432 -12.14 16.37 -26.52
C GLN A 432 -10.96 16.26 -27.47
N ARG A 433 -10.89 17.27 -28.33
CA ARG A 433 -10.10 17.29 -29.54
C ARG A 433 -8.73 17.90 -29.31
N VAL A 434 -8.64 18.90 -28.45
CA VAL A 434 -7.39 19.64 -28.21
C VAL A 434 -6.43 18.90 -27.30
N THR A 435 -6.89 17.97 -26.47
CA THR A 435 -5.99 17.11 -25.68
C THR A 435 -5.57 15.85 -26.43
N ALA A 436 -6.20 15.56 -27.58
CA ALA A 436 -5.85 14.42 -28.42
C ALA A 436 -4.64 14.68 -29.34
N ILE A 437 -4.24 15.95 -29.50
CA ILE A 437 -3.03 16.32 -30.24
C ILE A 437 -1.79 16.21 -29.35
N ASP A 438 -0.63 15.98 -29.97
CA ASP A 438 0.65 15.97 -29.26
C ASP A 438 1.00 17.35 -28.70
N GLY A 439 1.60 17.35 -27.51
CA GLY A 439 1.96 18.57 -26.77
C GLY A 439 1.01 18.86 -25.61
N ALA A 440 1.09 20.07 -25.06
CA ALA A 440 0.30 20.49 -23.91
C ALA A 440 -0.80 21.49 -24.28
N VAL A 441 -1.83 21.56 -23.44
CA VAL A 441 -2.82 22.64 -23.41
C VAL A 441 -2.40 23.65 -22.35
N LEU A 442 -2.30 24.93 -22.72
CA LEU A 442 -1.88 26.01 -21.83
C LEU A 442 -3.08 26.83 -21.36
N LEU A 443 -3.37 26.73 -20.06
CA LEU A 443 -4.46 27.40 -19.36
C LEU A 443 -3.94 28.52 -18.46
N ASP A 444 -4.74 29.56 -18.30
CA ASP A 444 -4.56 30.53 -17.22
C ASP A 444 -5.30 30.13 -15.93
N LEU A 445 -5.22 31.00 -14.92
CA LEU A 445 -5.80 30.78 -13.59
C LEU A 445 -7.34 30.82 -13.56
N HIS A 446 -7.99 31.18 -14.67
CA HIS A 446 -9.44 31.16 -14.82
C HIS A 446 -9.91 29.96 -15.65
N GLY A 447 -9.00 29.07 -16.07
CA GLY A 447 -9.29 27.94 -16.95
C GLY A 447 -9.39 28.32 -18.44
N VAL A 448 -9.00 29.54 -18.82
CA VAL A 448 -9.04 30.00 -20.21
C VAL A 448 -7.80 29.46 -20.94
N CYS A 449 -8.03 28.84 -22.09
CA CYS A 449 -6.97 28.29 -22.94
C CYS A 449 -6.36 29.38 -23.83
N HIS A 450 -5.02 29.48 -23.81
CA HIS A 450 -4.24 30.43 -24.61
C HIS A 450 -3.45 29.77 -25.74
N ALA A 451 -3.09 28.48 -25.60
CA ALA A 451 -2.43 27.71 -26.65
C ALA A 451 -2.70 26.21 -26.52
N ILE A 452 -2.61 25.51 -27.65
CA ILE A 452 -2.74 24.05 -27.74
C ILE A 452 -1.53 23.46 -28.48
N GLY A 453 -1.24 22.18 -28.26
CA GLY A 453 -0.11 21.50 -28.89
C GLY A 453 1.24 22.11 -28.50
N VAL A 454 1.35 22.61 -27.27
CA VAL A 454 2.54 23.31 -26.78
C VAL A 454 3.65 22.31 -26.54
N ILE A 455 4.77 22.46 -27.24
CA ILE A 455 6.01 21.72 -26.98
C ILE A 455 6.76 22.45 -25.87
N LEU A 456 6.85 21.81 -24.71
CA LEU A 456 7.48 22.40 -23.53
C LEU A 456 9.01 22.39 -23.67
N ASP A 457 9.62 23.53 -23.36
CA ASP A 457 11.06 23.65 -23.14
C ASP A 457 11.42 23.33 -21.67
N GLY A 458 12.72 23.30 -21.35
CA GLY A 458 13.17 23.06 -19.98
C GLY A 458 14.56 22.45 -19.92
N LEU A 459 15.29 22.75 -18.85
CA LEU A 459 16.59 22.16 -18.56
C LEU A 459 16.43 20.72 -18.04
N ALA A 460 17.49 19.93 -18.10
CA ALA A 460 17.47 18.60 -17.49
C ALA A 460 17.26 18.71 -15.98
N SER A 461 16.34 17.92 -15.45
CA SER A 461 15.97 17.85 -14.03
C SER A 461 16.61 16.62 -13.39
N LEU A 462 16.96 16.73 -12.10
CA LEU A 462 17.37 15.59 -11.26
C LEU A 462 16.18 14.71 -10.85
N ASP A 463 14.97 15.25 -10.88
CA ASP A 463 13.71 14.57 -10.56
C ASP A 463 13.11 13.86 -11.79
N GLY A 464 13.74 14.01 -12.96
CA GLY A 464 13.43 13.23 -14.15
C GLY A 464 13.75 11.75 -13.95
N THR A 465 12.91 10.86 -14.49
CA THR A 465 13.11 9.41 -14.37
C THR A 465 12.81 8.67 -15.67
N PRO A 466 13.69 7.76 -16.14
CA PRO A 466 13.45 6.97 -17.34
C PRO A 466 12.28 5.99 -17.19
N ALA A 467 11.82 5.74 -15.96
CA ALA A 467 10.66 4.88 -15.68
C ALA A 467 9.32 5.54 -16.04
N ARG A 468 9.30 6.84 -16.33
CA ARG A 468 8.09 7.61 -16.67
C ARG A 468 8.13 8.09 -18.11
N GLY A 469 6.96 8.30 -18.69
CA GLY A 469 6.81 8.70 -20.09
C GLY A 469 7.32 10.12 -20.39
N ALA A 470 7.49 10.43 -21.68
CA ALA A 470 8.01 11.71 -22.14
C ALA A 470 7.19 12.92 -21.66
N ARG A 471 5.85 12.82 -21.61
CA ARG A 471 4.97 13.90 -21.12
C ARG A 471 5.30 14.28 -19.67
N TYR A 472 5.46 13.28 -18.80
CA TYR A 472 5.81 13.47 -17.39
C TYR A 472 7.19 14.12 -17.22
N ASN A 473 8.20 13.60 -17.90
CA ASN A 473 9.56 14.15 -17.82
C ASN A 473 9.66 15.55 -18.45
N SER A 474 8.89 15.86 -19.49
CA SER A 474 8.80 17.22 -20.03
C SER A 474 8.10 18.18 -19.07
N ALA A 475 7.05 17.72 -18.39
CA ALA A 475 6.33 18.51 -17.40
C ALA A 475 7.24 18.93 -16.23
N ILE A 476 8.00 17.98 -15.66
CA ILE A 476 8.96 18.26 -14.57
C ILE A 476 9.97 19.33 -15.00
N ARG A 477 10.65 19.10 -16.13
CA ARG A 477 11.68 20.02 -16.64
C ARG A 477 11.13 21.43 -16.87
N TYR A 478 9.95 21.54 -17.45
CA TYR A 478 9.31 22.83 -17.71
C TYR A 478 8.92 23.54 -16.41
N VAL A 479 8.25 22.84 -15.48
CA VAL A 479 7.82 23.40 -14.20
C VAL A 479 9.03 23.89 -13.41
N GLU A 480 10.08 23.09 -13.24
CA GLU A 480 11.29 23.51 -12.52
C GLU A 480 11.95 24.73 -13.16
N THR A 481 12.11 24.72 -14.49
CA THR A 481 12.75 25.82 -15.21
C THR A 481 11.95 27.13 -15.08
N ARG A 482 10.61 27.04 -15.06
CA ARG A 482 9.73 28.22 -15.07
C ARG A 482 9.40 28.73 -13.67
N THR A 483 9.40 27.86 -12.66
CA THR A 483 9.04 28.22 -11.28
C THR A 483 9.93 29.31 -10.70
N SER A 484 11.19 29.44 -11.15
CA SER A 484 12.06 30.56 -10.78
C SER A 484 11.58 31.93 -11.26
N SER A 485 10.74 31.97 -12.31
CA SER A 485 10.21 33.21 -12.89
C SER A 485 8.74 33.46 -12.52
N ALA A 486 7.91 32.43 -12.55
CA ALA A 486 6.50 32.51 -12.19
C ALA A 486 5.98 31.13 -11.75
N PRO A 487 4.98 31.06 -10.85
CA PRO A 487 4.35 29.81 -10.50
C PRO A 487 3.74 29.13 -11.74
N VAL A 488 4.02 27.84 -11.89
CA VAL A 488 3.49 26.99 -12.95
C VAL A 488 3.09 25.66 -12.32
N MET A 489 1.99 25.10 -12.79
CA MET A 489 1.57 23.75 -12.46
C MET A 489 1.34 22.96 -13.74
N ALA A 490 1.84 21.74 -13.78
CA ALA A 490 1.54 20.78 -14.82
C ALA A 490 0.63 19.68 -14.28
N VAL A 491 -0.29 19.25 -15.12
CA VAL A 491 -1.21 18.15 -14.88
C VAL A 491 -0.99 17.14 -16.00
N VAL A 492 -0.47 15.97 -15.64
CA VAL A 492 -0.17 14.89 -16.56
C VAL A 492 -1.25 13.83 -16.38
N LEU A 493 -2.11 13.72 -17.38
CA LEU A 493 -3.05 12.64 -17.52
C LEU A 493 -2.38 11.54 -18.34
N SER A 494 -2.22 10.37 -17.75
CA SER A 494 -1.66 9.23 -18.44
C SER A 494 -2.73 8.45 -19.21
N GLU A 495 -2.28 7.64 -20.16
CA GLU A 495 -3.14 6.73 -20.94
C GLU A 495 -3.79 5.63 -20.05
N ASP A 496 -3.21 5.36 -18.88
CA ASP A 496 -3.75 4.45 -17.86
C ASP A 496 -4.64 5.17 -16.81
N ALA A 497 -5.17 6.36 -17.14
CA ALA A 497 -6.09 7.15 -16.33
C ALA A 497 -5.54 7.51 -14.93
N THR A 498 -4.23 7.65 -14.82
CA THR A 498 -3.58 8.27 -13.66
C THR A 498 -3.44 9.77 -13.89
N LEU A 499 -3.55 10.51 -12.80
CA LEU A 499 -3.49 11.96 -12.78
C LEU A 499 -2.33 12.37 -11.88
N ASP A 500 -1.24 12.85 -12.48
CA ASP A 500 -0.12 13.42 -11.76
C ASP A 500 -0.19 14.94 -11.81
N VAL A 501 0.05 15.59 -10.66
CA VAL A 501 0.11 17.04 -10.55
C VAL A 501 1.51 17.43 -10.11
N ILE A 502 2.10 18.40 -10.81
CA ILE A 502 3.49 18.83 -10.62
C ILE A 502 3.49 20.37 -10.50
N PRO A 503 3.94 20.97 -9.39
CA PRO A 503 4.37 20.30 -8.17
C PRO A 503 3.15 19.82 -7.35
N MET A 504 3.32 18.70 -6.65
CA MET A 504 2.42 18.31 -5.55
C MET A 504 3.06 18.71 -4.23
N LEU A 505 2.58 19.79 -3.62
CA LEU A 505 3.10 20.28 -2.36
C LEU A 505 2.72 19.34 -1.21
N ARG A 506 3.61 19.21 -0.23
CA ARG A 506 3.34 18.39 0.97
C ARG A 506 2.06 18.84 1.68
N PRO A 507 1.31 17.94 2.35
CA PRO A 507 0.06 18.28 3.03
C PRO A 507 0.22 19.39 4.06
N GLN A 508 -0.85 20.17 4.30
CA GLN A 508 -0.88 21.08 5.43
C GLN A 508 -1.11 20.32 6.74
N ILE A 509 -0.46 20.74 7.81
CA ILE A 509 -0.61 20.15 9.15
C ILE A 509 -0.93 21.25 10.17
N PRO A 510 -1.65 20.97 11.27
CA PRO A 510 -1.86 21.99 12.29
C PRO A 510 -0.57 22.18 13.12
N ARG A 511 -0.19 23.44 13.43
CA ARG A 511 1.03 23.72 14.22
C ARG A 511 1.09 22.99 15.56
N ARG A 512 -0.06 22.78 16.19
CA ARG A 512 -0.16 22.01 17.45
C ARG A 512 0.48 20.64 17.34
N LEU A 513 0.44 19.99 16.17
CA LEU A 513 1.01 18.66 15.99
C LEU A 513 2.52 18.63 16.26
N ILE A 514 3.24 19.66 15.80
CA ILE A 514 4.68 19.80 16.07
C ILE A 514 4.91 20.07 17.55
N GLN A 515 4.13 20.98 18.14
CA GLN A 515 4.23 21.35 19.55
C GLN A 515 3.96 20.15 20.47
N ASP A 516 2.95 19.35 20.15
CA ASP A 516 2.57 18.14 20.87
C ASP A 516 3.68 17.09 20.77
N VAL A 517 4.26 16.87 19.58
CA VAL A 517 5.38 15.94 19.40
C VAL A 517 6.61 16.40 20.19
N LEU A 518 6.97 17.68 20.15
CA LEU A 518 8.09 18.19 20.94
C LEU A 518 7.82 18.10 22.45
N ALA A 519 6.58 18.37 22.89
CA ALA A 519 6.17 18.20 24.28
C ALA A 519 6.28 16.75 24.75
N GLN A 520 5.80 15.80 23.94
CA GLN A 520 5.98 14.37 24.19
C GLN A 520 7.46 13.99 24.30
N GLY A 521 8.33 14.59 23.48
CA GLY A 521 9.77 14.40 23.56
C GLY A 521 10.35 14.89 24.89
N ARG A 522 9.92 16.05 25.38
CA ARG A 522 10.34 16.58 26.69
C ARG A 522 9.87 15.71 27.86
N GLU A 523 8.62 15.28 27.84
CA GLU A 523 8.07 14.35 28.84
C GLU A 523 8.83 13.02 28.83
N LEU A 524 9.12 12.51 27.64
CA LEU A 524 9.86 11.27 27.46
C LEU A 524 11.33 11.42 27.90
N ALA A 525 11.95 12.59 27.78
CA ALA A 525 13.28 12.83 28.33
C ALA A 525 13.30 12.80 29.87
N ALA A 526 12.18 13.11 30.53
CA ALA A 526 12.05 12.99 31.98
C ALA A 526 11.80 11.55 32.46
N ALA A 527 11.07 10.74 31.67
CA ALA A 527 10.78 9.34 31.96
C ALA A 527 11.04 8.46 30.71
N PRO A 528 12.32 8.15 30.42
CA PRO A 528 12.71 7.60 29.12
C PRO A 528 12.32 6.13 28.98
N HIS A 529 11.76 5.77 27.83
CA HIS A 529 11.36 4.41 27.51
C HIS A 529 11.76 4.04 26.07
N PRO A 530 12.53 2.95 25.84
CA PRO A 530 13.08 2.62 24.52
C PRO A 530 12.08 2.63 23.36
N ASP A 531 10.93 2.00 23.52
CA ASP A 531 9.96 1.89 22.41
C ASP A 531 9.21 3.18 22.13
N ARG A 532 8.99 4.00 23.17
CA ARG A 532 8.37 5.32 23.05
C ARG A 532 9.34 6.29 22.38
N ILE A 533 10.65 6.17 22.64
CA ILE A 533 11.69 6.93 21.94
C ILE A 533 11.65 6.59 20.45
N GLY A 534 11.62 5.30 20.12
CA GLY A 534 11.52 4.87 18.72
C GLY A 534 10.23 5.33 18.02
N LEU A 535 9.09 5.38 18.72
CA LEU A 535 7.83 5.92 18.18
C LEU A 535 7.91 7.44 17.98
N TRP A 536 8.40 8.16 18.98
CA TRP A 536 8.57 9.60 18.96
C TRP A 536 9.52 10.04 17.84
N LEU A 537 10.67 9.37 17.67
CA LEU A 537 11.63 9.66 16.60
C LEU A 537 11.00 9.54 15.21
N ARG A 538 10.06 8.59 14.99
CA ARG A 538 9.35 8.45 13.71
C ARG A 538 8.36 9.57 13.50
N GLN A 539 7.59 9.91 14.52
CA GLN A 539 6.67 11.04 14.47
C GLN A 539 7.45 12.31 14.15
N LEU A 540 8.54 12.57 14.87
CA LEU A 540 9.42 13.70 14.61
C LEU A 540 10.04 13.66 13.20
N SER A 541 10.53 12.50 12.75
CA SER A 541 11.11 12.33 11.41
C SER A 541 10.10 12.58 10.29
N SER A 542 8.84 12.16 10.49
CA SER A 542 7.75 12.44 9.54
C SER A 542 7.43 13.95 9.45
N LEU A 543 7.76 14.70 10.51
CA LEU A 543 7.58 16.14 10.59
C LEU A 543 8.81 16.93 10.17
N ARG A 544 9.92 16.29 9.76
CA ARG A 544 11.20 16.94 9.43
C ARG A 544 11.05 18.17 8.54
N PHE A 545 10.28 18.03 7.46
CA PHE A 545 10.03 19.11 6.51
C PHE A 545 9.38 20.35 7.16
N TYR A 546 8.58 20.17 8.21
CA TYR A 546 7.76 21.20 8.83
C TYR A 546 8.43 21.88 10.03
N LEU A 547 9.63 21.45 10.43
CA LEU A 547 10.32 22.02 11.59
C LEU A 547 11.01 23.33 11.20
N ASN A 548 10.76 24.39 11.96
CA ASN A 548 11.53 25.63 11.83
C ASN A 548 12.92 25.49 12.51
N ALA A 549 13.75 26.53 12.40
CA ALA A 549 15.10 26.51 12.96
C ALA A 549 15.16 26.24 14.47
N ASN A 550 14.27 26.84 15.26
CA ASN A 550 14.24 26.63 16.72
C ASN A 550 13.76 25.22 17.08
N GLU A 551 12.75 24.73 16.36
CA GLU A 551 12.22 23.38 16.55
C GLU A 551 13.25 22.32 16.14
N CYS A 552 14.05 22.57 15.08
CA CYS A 552 15.17 21.70 14.71
C CYS A 552 16.23 21.64 15.81
N LEU A 553 16.59 22.78 16.42
CA LEU A 553 17.53 22.82 17.53
C LEU A 553 17.04 22.02 18.73
N GLU A 554 15.77 22.20 19.11
CA GLU A 554 15.15 21.44 20.19
C GLU A 554 15.09 19.94 19.88
N ALA A 555 14.62 19.58 18.68
CA ALA A 555 14.53 18.21 18.22
C ALA A 555 15.91 17.52 18.26
N ASN A 556 16.95 18.16 17.75
CA ASN A 556 18.31 17.63 17.76
C ASN A 556 18.85 17.44 19.19
N ALA A 557 18.56 18.37 20.11
CA ALA A 557 18.97 18.24 21.51
C ALA A 557 18.31 17.02 22.20
N LEU A 558 17.02 16.81 21.94
CA LEU A 558 16.27 15.64 22.42
C LEU A 558 16.80 14.34 21.80
N VAL A 559 17.07 14.32 20.49
CA VAL A 559 17.64 13.18 19.77
C VAL A 559 19.02 12.81 20.34
N GLU A 560 19.88 13.80 20.61
CA GLU A 560 21.20 13.57 21.20
C GLU A 560 21.09 13.03 22.64
N HIS A 561 20.15 13.55 23.43
CA HIS A 561 19.85 13.03 24.76
C HIS A 561 19.45 11.55 24.71
N PHE A 562 18.52 11.20 23.82
CA PHE A 562 18.07 9.82 23.65
C PHE A 562 19.14 8.91 23.07
N HIS A 563 20.01 9.40 22.19
CA HIS A 563 21.15 8.63 21.68
C HIS A 563 22.11 8.23 22.81
N LYS A 564 22.48 9.18 23.68
CA LYS A 564 23.33 8.90 24.85
C LYS A 564 22.67 7.89 25.78
N GLN A 565 21.37 8.04 26.00
CA GLN A 565 20.62 7.18 26.90
C GLN A 565 20.43 5.75 26.37
N THR A 566 20.03 5.60 25.12
CA THR A 566 19.87 4.28 24.47
C THR A 566 21.20 3.52 24.39
N THR A 567 22.29 4.23 24.11
CA THR A 567 23.65 3.67 24.17
C THR A 567 24.01 3.20 25.58
N ALA A 568 23.66 3.98 26.62
CA ALA A 568 23.88 3.58 28.01
C ALA A 568 23.06 2.36 28.44
N TRP A 569 21.90 2.12 27.81
CA TRP A 569 21.11 0.89 27.98
C TRP A 569 21.65 -0.31 27.19
N GLY A 570 22.72 -0.14 26.42
CA GLY A 570 23.27 -1.19 25.55
C GLY A 570 22.38 -1.51 24.35
N GLN A 571 21.46 -0.62 23.99
CA GLN A 571 20.62 -0.78 22.81
C GLN A 571 21.29 -0.25 21.55
N ILE A 572 20.89 -0.80 20.41
CA ILE A 572 21.36 -0.34 19.09
C ILE A 572 20.64 0.97 18.75
N TRP A 573 21.41 2.02 18.46
CA TRP A 573 20.91 3.27 17.92
C TRP A 573 21.22 3.35 16.42
N LEU A 574 20.22 3.75 15.63
CA LEU A 574 20.43 4.06 14.22
C LEU A 574 20.79 5.54 14.09
N GLU A 575 21.94 5.83 13.49
CA GLU A 575 22.32 7.21 13.21
C GLU A 575 21.25 7.89 12.35
N LEU A 576 20.83 9.06 12.82
CA LEU A 576 19.86 9.92 12.16
C LEU A 576 20.60 11.15 11.63
N GLU A 577 20.31 11.54 10.40
CA GLU A 577 20.78 12.84 9.91
C GLU A 577 20.24 13.96 10.81
N PRO A 578 21.05 14.95 11.19
CA PRO A 578 20.57 16.09 11.97
C PRO A 578 19.37 16.76 11.31
N PHE A 579 18.40 17.18 12.11
CA PHE A 579 17.27 17.97 11.62
C PHE A 579 17.75 19.37 11.25
N ALA A 580 17.37 19.80 10.05
CA ALA A 580 17.67 21.13 9.54
C ALA A 580 16.40 21.70 8.88
N PRO A 581 16.17 23.02 8.95
CA PRO A 581 15.03 23.64 8.29
C PRO A 581 15.14 23.43 6.79
N ASP A 582 14.02 23.04 6.18
CA ASP A 582 13.93 22.85 4.74
C ASP A 582 13.73 24.23 4.06
N PRO A 583 14.50 24.56 3.01
CA PRO A 583 14.37 25.86 2.33
C PRO A 583 13.01 26.06 1.64
N GLU A 584 12.27 24.99 1.34
CA GLU A 584 10.93 25.08 0.74
C GLU A 584 9.80 25.21 1.78
N MET A 585 10.13 25.13 3.08
CA MET A 585 9.16 25.25 4.16
C MET A 585 8.80 26.73 4.39
N ASP A 586 7.50 27.02 4.39
CA ASP A 586 6.93 28.31 4.80
C ASP A 586 5.61 28.13 5.59
N ASP A 587 5.04 29.25 6.08
CA ASP A 587 3.82 29.22 6.88
C ASP A 587 2.58 28.69 6.13
N SER A 588 2.62 28.58 4.80
CA SER A 588 1.51 28.04 4.01
C SER A 588 1.31 26.53 4.21
N TYR A 589 2.27 25.84 4.82
CA TYR A 589 2.16 24.42 5.18
C TYR A 589 1.42 24.18 6.50
N PHE A 590 0.92 25.23 7.14
CA PHE A 590 0.09 25.12 8.33
C PHE A 590 -1.39 25.40 8.04
N CYS A 591 -2.28 24.69 8.75
CA CYS A 591 -3.74 24.87 8.69
C CYS A 591 -4.33 25.37 10.00
#